data_AF-A0A7C3FFJ0-F1
#
_entry.id   AF-A0A7C3FFJ0-F1
#
_cell.length_a   1.000
_cell.length_b   1.000
_cell.length_c   1.000
_cell.angle_alpha   90.00
_cell.angle_beta   90.00
_cell.angle_gamma   90.00
#
_symmetry.space_group_name_H-M   'P 1'
#
loop_
_entity.id
_entity.type
_entity.pdbx_description
1 polymer ?
#
loop_
_entity_poly.entity_id
_entity_poly.type
_entity_poly.pdbx_seq_one_letter_code
_entity_poly.pdbx_strand_id
1 'polypeptide(L)' 'AYLFGSIIQPGNFHPESDVDIAIEGATAQAYFDLWRTLEEDLPEWAIDLRDISQPSPFADLIRQTGMLIYERENPTTSS' A
#
# COMPACT_ATOMS: atom_id res chain seq x y z
N ALA A 1 -5.54 2.22 1.30
CA ALA A 1 -4.16 1.71 1.39
C ALA A 1 -4.17 0.43 2.19
N TYR A 2 -3.41 -0.56 1.73
CA TYR A 2 -3.42 -1.92 2.25
C TYR A 2 -2.01 -2.38 2.57
N LEU A 3 -1.85 -3.13 3.66
CA LEU A 3 -0.73 -4.06 3.80
C LEU A 3 -1.10 -5.37 3.11
N PHE A 4 -0.16 -5.97 2.39
CA PHE A 4 -0.35 -7.28 1.76
C PHE A 4 0.91 -8.14 1.87
N GLY A 5 0.98 -9.28 1.18
CA GLY A 5 2.18 -10.09 1.15
C GLY A 5 2.50 -10.79 2.47
N SER A 6 3.79 -10.88 2.81
CA SER A 6 4.28 -11.70 3.93
C SER A 6 3.91 -11.14 5.31
N ILE A 7 3.84 -9.81 5.46
CA ILE A 7 3.57 -9.13 6.74
C ILE A 7 2.20 -9.46 7.35
N ILE A 8 1.22 -9.83 6.52
CA ILE A 8 -0.11 -10.24 6.97
C ILE A 8 -0.28 -11.76 7.08
N GLN A 9 0.76 -12.53 6.82
CA GLN A 9 0.76 -14.00 6.87
C GLN A 9 1.54 -14.48 8.10
N PRO A 10 0.85 -15.04 9.12
CA PRO A 10 1.51 -15.51 10.34
C PRO A 10 2.65 -16.49 10.05
N GLY A 11 3.86 -16.17 10.54
CA GLY A 11 5.05 -17.00 10.39
C GLY A 11 5.86 -16.77 9.10
N ASN A 12 5.39 -15.93 8.18
CA ASN A 12 6.08 -15.67 6.90
C ASN A 12 6.86 -14.36 6.87
N PHE A 13 6.62 -13.44 7.81
CA PHE A 13 7.35 -12.17 7.93
C PHE A 13 8.58 -12.32 8.85
N HIS A 14 9.74 -11.87 8.40
CA HIS A 14 11.02 -11.97 9.12
C HIS A 14 11.88 -10.72 8.88
N PRO A 15 13.01 -10.53 9.59
CA PRO A 15 13.80 -9.29 9.53
C PRO A 15 14.37 -8.89 8.16
N GLU A 16 14.35 -9.81 7.18
CA GLU A 16 14.82 -9.56 5.80
C GLU A 16 13.66 -9.38 4.81
N SER A 17 12.42 -9.51 5.27
CA SER A 17 11.24 -9.29 4.44
C SER A 17 11.06 -7.80 4.15
N ASP A 18 10.58 -7.49 2.96
CA ASP A 18 10.02 -6.19 2.63
C ASP A 18 8.62 -6.01 3.22
N VAL A 19 8.23 -4.74 3.38
CA VAL A 19 6.88 -4.33 3.75
C VAL A 19 6.14 -3.92 2.48
N ASP A 20 5.22 -4.79 2.08
CA ASP A 20 4.34 -4.61 0.94
C ASP A 20 3.18 -3.64 1.25
N ILE A 21 3.14 -2.49 0.58
CA ILE A 21 2.08 -1.48 0.74
C ILE A 21 1.41 -1.18 -0.59
N ALA A 22 0.10 -1.30 -0.66
CA ALA A 22 -0.68 -0.91 -1.84
C ALA A 22 -1.47 0.37 -1.60
N ILE A 23 -1.50 1.25 -2.61
CA ILE A 23 -2.26 2.51 -2.60
C ILE A 23 -3.17 2.63 -3.82
N GLU A 24 -4.19 3.48 -3.68
CA GLU A 24 -5.23 3.70 -4.70
C GLU A 24 -5.52 5.19 -4.85
N GLY A 25 -5.86 5.59 -6.07
CA GLY A 25 -6.28 6.95 -6.39
C GLY A 25 -5.15 7.98 -6.36
N ALA A 26 -3.89 7.54 -6.40
CA ALA A 26 -2.75 8.44 -6.48
C ALA A 26 -2.51 8.87 -7.94
N THR A 27 -2.15 10.15 -8.11
CA THR A 27 -1.49 10.56 -9.36
C THR A 27 -0.07 10.00 -9.40
N ALA A 28 0.53 9.90 -10.58
CA ALA A 28 1.93 9.47 -10.71
C ALA A 28 2.89 10.33 -9.86
N GLN A 29 2.68 11.65 -9.81
CA GLN A 29 3.49 12.55 -8.98
C GLN A 29 3.33 12.22 -7.49
N ALA A 30 2.09 12.09 -7.01
CA ALA A 30 1.81 11.77 -5.61
C ALA A 30 2.36 10.38 -5.22
N TYR A 31 2.35 9.42 -6.14
CA TYR A 31 2.97 8.11 -5.94
C TYR A 31 4.49 8.24 -5.72
N PHE A 32 5.20 8.95 -6.60
CA PHE A 32 6.66 9.10 -6.48
C PHE A 32 7.07 9.96 -5.28
N ASP A 33 6.26 10.96 -4.92
CA ASP A 33 6.51 11.76 -3.71
C ASP A 33 6.32 10.93 -2.44
N LEU A 34 5.26 10.12 -2.37
CA LEU A 34 5.06 9.19 -1.26
C LEU A 34 6.20 8.16 -1.18
N TRP A 35 6.58 7.57 -2.31
CA TRP A 35 7.68 6.63 -2.37
C TRP A 35 8.99 7.24 -1.83
N ARG A 36 9.34 8.45 -2.28
CA ARG A 36 10.51 9.18 -1.77
C ARG A 36 10.42 9.43 -0.27
N THR A 37 9.28 9.92 0.22
CA THR A 37 9.10 10.16 1.66
C THR A 37 9.25 8.89 2.48
N LEU A 38 8.75 7.75 1.99
CA LEU A 38 8.93 6.46 2.66
C LEU A 38 10.41 6.05 2.73
N GLU A 39 11.17 6.22 1.64
CA GLU A 39 12.61 5.95 1.63
C GLU A 39 13.39 6.87 2.58
N GLU A 40 13.03 8.15 2.65
CA GLU A 40 13.69 9.16 3.49
C GLU A 40 13.40 8.96 4.99
N ASP A 41 12.14 8.70 5.35
CA ASP A 41 11.69 8.62 6.74
C ASP A 41 11.92 7.23 7.36
N LEU A 42 11.99 6.17 6.55
CA LEU A 42 12.12 4.77 6.99
C LEU A 42 13.31 4.05 6.33
N PRO A 43 14.55 4.57 6.43
CA PRO A 43 15.70 4.07 5.68
C PRO A 43 16.15 2.64 6.06
N GLU A 44 15.71 2.13 7.21
CA GLU A 44 16.01 0.76 7.67
C GLU A 44 14.99 -0.28 7.16
N TRP A 45 13.89 0.16 6.54
CA TRP A 45 12.83 -0.71 6.06
C TRP A 45 12.87 -0.81 4.54
N ALA A 46 12.89 -2.03 4.01
CA ALA A 46 12.61 -2.25 2.60
C ALA A 46 11.10 -2.16 2.37
N ILE A 47 10.62 -1.16 1.65
CA ILE A 47 9.18 -0.95 1.38
C ILE A 47 8.92 -1.14 -0.11
N ASP A 48 8.05 -2.10 -0.46
CA ASP A 48 7.52 -2.25 -1.82
C ASP A 48 6.17 -1.54 -1.94
N LEU A 49 6.19 -0.32 -2.49
CA LEU A 49 4.97 0.45 -2.75
C LEU A 49 4.37 0.05 -4.10
N ARG A 50 3.08 -0.26 -4.13
CA ARG A 50 2.34 -0.62 -5.35
C ARG A 50 1.13 0.28 -5.57
N ASP A 51 1.01 0.85 -6.76
CA ASP A 51 -0.22 1.50 -7.21
C ASP A 51 -1.17 0.43 -7.79
N ILE A 52 -2.33 0.27 -7.16
CA ILE A 52 -3.37 -0.67 -7.60
C ILE A 52 -4.61 0.08 -8.14
N SER A 53 -4.48 1.37 -8.48
CA SER A 53 -5.59 2.20 -9.00
C SER A 53 -6.22 1.64 -10.28
N GLN A 54 -5.44 0.95 -11.12
CA GLN A 54 -5.94 0.32 -12.34
C GLN A 54 -6.45 -1.10 -12.06
N PRO A 55 -7.61 -1.51 -12.63
CA PRO A 55 -8.12 -2.86 -12.50
C PRO A 55 -7.11 -3.91 -13.02
N SER A 56 -6.82 -4.91 -12.21
CA SER A 56 -6.00 -6.05 -12.56
C SER A 56 -6.25 -7.20 -11.59
N PRO A 57 -5.97 -8.47 -11.96
CA PRO A 57 -6.08 -9.60 -11.03
C PRO A 57 -5.28 -9.40 -9.73
N PHE A 58 -4.13 -8.71 -9.82
CA PHE A 58 -3.30 -8.38 -8.66
C PHE A 58 -3.98 -7.33 -7.76
N ALA A 59 -4.51 -6.26 -8.35
CA ALA A 59 -5.26 -5.23 -7.61
C ALA A 59 -6.49 -5.82 -6.92
N ASP A 60 -7.23 -6.69 -7.63
CA ASP A 60 -8.43 -7.33 -7.08
C ASP A 60 -8.08 -8.31 -5.96
N LEU A 61 -6.96 -9.03 -6.06
CA LEU A 61 -6.48 -9.88 -4.99
C LEU A 61 -6.16 -9.07 -3.73
N ILE A 62 -5.41 -7.96 -3.87
CA ILE A 62 -5.06 -7.10 -2.72
C ILE A 62 -6.31 -6.51 -2.07
N ARG A 63 -7.30 -6.06 -2.84
CA ARG A 63 -8.58 -5.58 -2.27
C ARG A 63 -9.33 -6.64 -1.48
N GLN A 64 -9.22 -7.90 -1.88
CA GLN A 64 -9.92 -9.03 -1.24
C GLN A 64 -9.19 -9.56 -0.01
N THR A 65 -7.86 -9.58 -0.02
CA THR A 65 -7.07 -10.30 0.99
C THR A 65 -6.14 -9.39 1.82
N GLY A 66 -5.87 -8.18 1.35
CA GLY A 66 -5.04 -7.21 2.03
C GLY A 66 -5.67 -6.68 3.31
N MET A 67 -4.83 -6.27 4.25
CA MET A 67 -5.26 -5.59 5.47
C MET A 67 -5.38 -4.09 5.19
N LEU A 68 -6.60 -3.55 5.23
CA LEU A 68 -6.83 -2.11 5.09
C LEU A 68 -6.21 -1.36 6.28
N ILE A 69 -5.26 -0.46 5.99
CA ILE A 69 -4.57 0.35 7.01
C ILE A 69 -4.94 1.84 6.96
N TYR A 70 -5.49 2.29 5.83
CA TYR A 70 -5.98 3.65 5.66
C TYR A 70 -7.03 3.70 4.56
N GLU A 71 -8.15 4.35 4.83
CA GLU A 71 -9.16 4.69 3.83
C GLU A 71 -9.37 6.20 3.88
N ARG A 72 -9.35 6.85 2.71
CA ARG A 72 -9.66 8.27 2.64
C ARG A 72 -11.17 8.41 2.84
N GLU A 73 -11.58 9.07 3.92
CA GLU A 73 -12.96 9.52 4.06
C GLU A 73 -13.28 10.47 2.89
N ASN A 74 -14.23 10.10 2.04
CA ASN A 74 -14.80 11.06 1.11
C ASN A 74 -15.71 11.98 1.94
N PRO A 75 -15.46 13.31 2.01
CA PRO A 75 -16.46 14.20 2.55
C PRO A 75 -17.70 14.01 1.67
N THR A 76 -18.76 13.46 2.27
CA THR A 76 -20.04 13.29 1.59
C THR A 76 -20.50 14.67 1.16
N THR A 77 -20.58 14.89 -0.16
CA THR A 77 -21.37 16.00 -0.70
C THR A 77 -22.80 15.74 -0.25
N SER A 78 -23.20 16.42 0.82
CA SER A 78 -24.61 16.48 1.21
C SER A 78 -25.38 17.02 0.01
N SER A 79 -26.36 16.24 -0.42
CA SER A 79 -27.28 16.57 -1.52
C SER A 79 -28.11 17.83 -1.23
#